data_AF-A0A9K3IWZ2-F1
#
_entry.id   AF-A0A9K3IWZ2-F1
#
_cell.length_a   1.000
_cell.length_b   1.000
_cell.length_c   1.000
_cell.angle_alpha   90.00
_cell.angle_beta   90.00
_cell.angle_gamma   90.00
#
_symmetry.space_group_name_H-M   'P 1'
#
loop_
_entity.id
_entity.type
_entity.pdbx_description
1 polymer ?
#
loop_
_entity_poly.entity_id
_entity_poly.type
_entity_poly.pdbx_seq_one_letter_code
_entity_poly.pdbx_strand_id
1 'polypeptide(L)' 'MNTIGVPVVGGWAAIKFVADNPSRGLVYALIHLTWGLSVALIVKNGQGPLETLPHPPADLPRC' A
#
# COMPACT_ATOMS: atom_id res chain seq x y z
N MET A 1 3.36 -13.07 -5.51
CA MET A 1 4.32 -12.76 -4.43
C MET A 1 4.47 -11.25 -4.33
N ASN A 2 4.31 -10.66 -3.15
CA ASN A 2 4.29 -9.20 -2.89
C ASN A 2 5.27 -8.78 -1.76
N THR A 3 6.15 -9.68 -1.34
CA THR A 3 7.10 -9.45 -0.23
C THR A 3 8.52 -9.68 -0.72
N ILE A 4 9.44 -8.82 -0.29
CA ILE A 4 10.87 -8.90 -0.59
C ILE A 4 11.66 -8.92 0.72
N GLY A 5 12.66 -9.78 0.82
CA GLY A 5 13.63 -9.77 1.91
C GLY A 5 14.72 -8.73 1.64
N VAL A 6 15.00 -7.89 2.62
CA VAL A 6 16.15 -6.97 2.59
C VAL A 6 17.35 -7.68 3.22
N PRO A 7 18.54 -7.69 2.59
CA PRO A 7 19.70 -8.37 3.17
C PRO A 7 20.12 -7.72 4.50
N VAL A 8 20.35 -8.56 5.51
CA VAL A 8 20.52 -8.13 6.91
C VAL A 8 21.84 -7.36 7.15
N VAL A 9 22.89 -7.63 6.37
CA VAL A 9 24.22 -7.02 6.54
C VAL A 9 24.51 -6.10 5.36
N GLY A 10 24.40 -4.78 5.59
CA GLY A 10 24.78 -3.74 4.63
C GLY A 10 24.00 -3.74 3.31
N GLY A 11 22.86 -4.43 3.24
CA GLY A 11 22.08 -4.60 2.03
C GLY A 11 21.07 -3.48 1.78
N TRP A 12 20.57 -3.43 0.54
CA TRP A 12 19.47 -2.57 0.13
C TRP A 12 18.57 -3.32 -0.85
N ALA A 13 17.32 -2.89 -0.94
CA ALA A 13 16.38 -3.35 -1.94
C ALA A 13 15.69 -2.13 -2.55
N ALA A 14 15.62 -2.07 -3.88
CA ALA A 14 14.87 -1.05 -4.59
C ALA A 14 13.62 -1.69 -5.19
N ILE A 15 12.47 -1.05 -4.99
CA ILE A 15 11.19 -1.48 -5.55
C ILE A 15 10.67 -0.42 -6.51
N LYS A 16 10.15 -0.86 -7.66
CA LYS A 16 9.43 -0.03 -8.63
C LYS A 16 8.10 -0.71 -8.93
N PHE A 17 7.02 0.05 -8.83
CA PHE A 17 5.69 -0.41 -9.22
C PHE A 17 4.94 0.73 -9.88
N VAL A 18 3.92 0.39 -10.67
CA VAL A 18 2.97 1.34 -11.24
C VAL A 18 1.81 1.46 -10.27
N ALA A 19 1.43 2.69 -9.92
CA ALA A 19 0.33 2.97 -9.01
C ALA A 19 -0.95 3.26 -9.81
N ASP A 20 -1.46 2.26 -10.52
CA ASP A 20 -2.64 2.32 -11.40
C ASP A 20 -3.92 1.80 -10.74
N ASN A 21 -3.86 1.34 -9.49
CA ASN A 21 -5.02 0.89 -8.72
C ASN A 21 -5.43 1.95 -7.68
N PRO A 22 -6.48 2.77 -7.95
CA PRO A 22 -6.94 3.82 -7.05
C PRO A 22 -7.42 3.18 -5.74
N SER A 23 -6.58 3.22 -4.71
CA SER A 23 -6.83 2.65 -3.38
C SER A 23 -5.72 3.09 -2.43
N ARG A 24 -5.90 2.80 -1.13
CA ARG A 24 -4.80 2.93 -0.16
C ARG A 24 -3.92 1.69 -0.27
N GLY A 25 -2.75 1.84 -0.86
CA GLY A 25 -1.71 0.82 -0.83
C GLY A 25 -0.98 0.85 0.51
N LEU A 26 -0.72 -0.30 1.11
CA LEU A 26 0.07 -0.41 2.33
C LEU A 26 1.39 -1.11 2.01
N VAL A 27 2.49 -0.45 2.36
CA VAL A 27 3.82 -1.07 2.40
C VAL A 27 4.15 -1.31 3.86
N TYR A 28 4.41 -2.55 4.24
CA TYR A 28 4.72 -2.88 5.63
C TYR A 28 5.75 -4.01 5.72
N ALA A 29 6.50 -4.02 6.81
CA ALA A 29 7.31 -5.15 7.18
C ALA A 29 6.45 -6.20 7.88
N LEU A 30 6.43 -7.43 7.37
CA LEU A 30 5.59 -8.51 7.90
C LEU A 30 5.88 -8.82 9.39
N ILE A 31 7.15 -8.70 9.81
CA ILE A 31 7.61 -9.10 11.15
C ILE A 31 7.52 -7.93 12.16
N HIS A 32 7.50 -6.68 11.68
CA HIS A 32 7.63 -5.47 12.52
C HIS A 32 6.42 -4.54 12.42
N LEU A 33 5.28 -5.03 11.91
CA LEU A 33 4.06 -4.23 11.73
C LEU A 33 3.62 -3.57 13.05
N THR A 34 3.64 -4.32 14.15
CA THR A 34 3.25 -3.85 15.48
C THR A 34 4.24 -2.87 16.10
N TRP A 35 5.47 -2.82 15.60
CA TRP A 35 6.51 -1.89 16.07
C TRP A 35 6.53 -0.58 15.27
N GLY A 36 5.54 -0.38 14.39
CA GLY A 36 5.37 0.85 13.63
C GLY A 36 6.15 0.90 12.32
N LEU A 37 6.74 -0.20 11.86
CA LEU A 37 7.44 -0.25 10.57
C LEU A 37 6.46 -0.48 9.42
N SER A 38 5.67 0.55 9.13
CA SER A 38 4.66 0.57 8.07
C SER A 38 4.53 1.95 7.43
N VAL A 39 4.23 1.98 6.14
CA VAL A 39 3.97 3.19 5.35
C VAL A 39 2.67 3.01 4.58
N ALA A 40 1.81 4.03 4.61
CA ALA A 40 0.62 4.10 3.77
C ALA A 40 0.88 4.97 2.54
N LEU A 41 0.55 4.44 1.36
CA LEU A 41 0.63 5.14 0.08
C LEU A 41 -0.79 5.36 -0.45
N ILE A 42 -1.19 6.61 -0.60
CA ILE A 42 -2.52 6.97 -1.11
C ILE A 42 -2.42 7.20 -2.61
N VAL A 43 -3.05 6.32 -3.39
CA VAL A 43 -3.19 6.49 -4.84
C VAL A 43 -4.49 7.25 -5.10
N LYS A 44 -4.39 8.41 -5.76
CA LYS A 44 -5.55 9.23 -6.12
C LYS A 44 -6.27 8.63 -7.33
N ASN A 45 -7.54 9.00 -7.50
CA ASN A 45 -8.30 8.63 -8.70
C ASN A 45 -7.61 9.16 -9.96
N GLY A 46 -7.61 8.34 -11.00
CA GLY A 46 -7.18 8.68 -12.35
C GLY A 46 -8.30 9.32 -13.18
N GLN A 47 -8.17 9.27 -14.50
CA GLN A 47 -9.17 9.85 -15.41
C GLN A 47 -10.21 8.83 -15.86
N GLY A 48 -9.84 7.54 -15.89
CA GLY A 48 -10.74 6.47 -16.31
C GLY A 48 -11.82 6.14 -15.28
N PRO A 49 -13.01 5.67 -15.71
CA PRO A 49 -14.04 5.17 -14.78
C PRO A 49 -13.55 3.95 -13.98
N LEU A 50 -12.60 3.17 -14.52
CA LEU A 50 -11.96 2.05 -13.81
C LEU A 50 -10.80 2.51 -12.90
N GLU A 51 -10.36 3.75 -13.03
CA GLU A 51 -9.32 4.38 -12.20
C GLU A 51 -9.94 5.28 -11.12
N THR A 52 -11.24 5.12 -10.84
CA THR A 52 -11.98 5.86 -9.83
C THR A 52 -12.54 4.92 -8.77
N LEU A 53 -12.31 5.23 -7.50
CA LEU A 53 -12.89 4.48 -6.37
C LEU A 53 -14.43 4.59 -6.33
N PRO A 54 -15.15 3.51 -5.98
CA PRO A 54 -16.58 3.57 -5.71
C PRO A 54 -16.89 4.36 -4.42
N HIS A 55 -18.15 4.76 -4.26
CA HIS A 55 -18.61 5.42 -3.02
C HIS A 55 -18.37 4.49 -1.82
N PRO A 56 -18.00 5.04 -0.64
CA PRO A 56 -17.87 4.26 0.60
C PRO A 56 -19.08 3.36 0.89
N PRO A 57 -18.88 2.14 1.40
CA PRO A 57 -19.99 1.30 1.85
C PRO A 57 -20.82 2.01 2.93
N ALA A 58 -22.15 1.82 2.91
CA ALA A 58 -23.05 2.47 3.86
C ALA A 58 -22.89 1.92 5.30
N ASP A 59 -22.31 0.74 5.44
CA ASP A 59 -22.07 0.01 6.69
C ASP A 59 -20.68 0.25 7.29
N LEU A 60 -19.97 1.30 6.85
CA LEU A 60 -18.64 1.61 7.36
C LEU A 60 -18.67 1.89 8.88
N PRO A 61 -17.86 1.18 9.71
CA PRO A 61 -17.82 1.41 11.14
C PRO A 61 -17.37 2.85 11.45
N ARG A 62 -17.99 3.45 12.47
CA ARG A 62 -17.62 4.78 12.94
C ARG A 62 -16.30 4.72 13.72
N CYS A 63 -15.47 5.73 13.51
CA CYS A 63 -14.22 5.93 14.25
C CYS A 63 -14.48 6.41 15.68
#